data_AF-A0A1M6MIH1-F1
#
_entry.id   AF-A0A1M6MIH1-F1
#
_cell.length_a   1.000
_cell.length_b   1.000
_cell.length_c   1.000
_cell.angle_alpha   90.00
_cell.angle_beta   90.00
_cell.angle_gamma   90.00
#
_symmetry.space_group_name_H-M   'P 1'
#
loop_
_entity.id
_entity.type
_entity.pdbx_description
1 polymer ?
#
loop_
_entity_poly.entity_id
_entity_poly.type
_entity_poly.pdbx_seq_one_letter_code
_entity_poly.pdbx_strand_id
1 'polypeptide(L)'
;MKNYVKIITTLIVVFVSAVSFSQAQAEENKTLSSKEKGIIPIAAFTANGNLPKLEAAFIKGLDAGLTVNEIKEILVHSYAYAGFPRALNGINTFSAVLDKRKEQGIKDTIGKEATAVPADFDQNAYGHKVRNGLVGRDISKRTSGYPVFTPIIDKFLVEHLFADVFYRDVLSHQERELVTIGILAAMPGTEPQLKAHLGVSMNVGLSKSQLDDYVAVLRQEVGTDTADRAAKALSEKLGVSSPVEQAKPIQVTRDNASSEGSADYFTGKVRIDTRFRAEAPARVYGANVIFEPGSRTAWHSHICGANPDRHRRDRVGATLG
;
A
#
# COMPACT_ATOMS: atom_id res chain seq x y z
N MET A 1 -31.94 48.97 -8.45
CA MET A 1 -30.49 48.64 -8.29
C MET A 1 -30.18 47.83 -7.02
N LYS A 2 -30.51 48.26 -5.79
CA LYS A 2 -30.14 47.54 -4.56
C LYS A 2 -30.60 46.07 -4.47
N ASN A 3 -31.78 45.71 -4.99
CA ASN A 3 -32.28 44.33 -4.96
C ASN A 3 -31.56 43.41 -5.96
N TYR A 4 -31.15 43.93 -7.12
CA TYR A 4 -30.38 43.18 -8.11
C TYR A 4 -28.96 42.88 -7.63
N VAL A 5 -28.32 43.83 -6.93
CA VAL A 5 -26.99 43.62 -6.34
C VAL A 5 -27.03 42.49 -5.30
N LYS A 6 -28.03 42.46 -4.40
CA LYS A 6 -28.16 41.38 -3.42
C LYS A 6 -28.36 39.99 -4.08
N ILE A 7 -29.21 39.89 -5.09
CA ILE A 7 -29.46 38.62 -5.80
C ILE A 7 -28.19 38.12 -6.49
N ILE A 8 -27.46 39.01 -7.16
CA ILE A 8 -26.19 38.65 -7.83
C ILE A 8 -25.14 38.22 -6.82
N THR A 9 -24.98 38.93 -5.69
CA THR A 9 -24.01 38.54 -4.65
C THR A 9 -24.37 37.20 -4.02
N THR A 10 -25.65 36.92 -3.74
CA THR A 10 -26.09 35.62 -3.21
C THR A 10 -25.87 34.49 -4.21
N LEU A 11 -26.16 34.70 -5.50
CA LEU A 11 -25.90 33.70 -6.54
C LEU A 11 -24.41 33.41 -6.72
N ILE A 12 -23.55 34.43 -6.64
CA ILE A 12 -22.09 34.25 -6.68
C ILE A 12 -21.61 33.45 -5.47
N VAL A 13 -22.07 33.75 -4.25
CA VAL A 13 -21.69 33.01 -3.04
C VAL A 13 -22.14 31.54 -3.13
N VAL A 14 -23.39 31.28 -3.54
CA VAL A 14 -23.90 29.92 -3.71
C VAL A 14 -23.12 29.16 -4.79
N PHE A 15 -22.79 29.80 -5.91
CA PHE A 15 -22.01 29.20 -6.98
C PHE A 15 -20.58 28.89 -6.53
N VAL A 16 -19.90 29.82 -5.84
CA VAL A 16 -18.56 29.59 -5.28
C VAL A 16 -18.58 28.46 -4.26
N SER A 17 -19.56 28.41 -3.36
CA SER A 17 -19.71 27.33 -2.39
C SER A 17 -19.97 25.98 -3.04
N ALA A 18 -20.81 25.92 -4.08
CA ALA A 18 -21.09 24.69 -4.82
C ALA A 18 -19.84 24.17 -5.55
N VAL A 19 -19.05 25.06 -6.18
CA VAL A 19 -17.79 24.70 -6.85
C VAL A 19 -16.75 24.18 -5.85
N SER A 20 -16.59 24.86 -4.70
CA SER A 20 -15.68 24.39 -3.65
C SER A 20 -16.09 23.02 -3.07
N PHE A 21 -17.39 22.78 -2.91
CA PHE A 21 -17.91 21.50 -2.45
C PHE A 21 -17.65 20.37 -3.47
N SER A 22 -17.90 20.62 -4.76
CA SER A 22 -17.60 19.64 -5.82
C SER A 22 -16.12 19.34 -5.97
N GLN A 23 -15.23 20.33 -5.80
CA GLN A 23 -13.78 20.10 -5.82
C GLN A 23 -13.32 19.27 -4.61
N ALA A 24 -13.83 19.56 -3.41
CA ALA A 24 -13.53 18.78 -2.22
C ALA A 24 -13.98 17.31 -2.37
N GLN A 25 -15.17 17.08 -2.93
CA GLN A 25 -15.69 15.74 -3.18
C GLN A 25 -14.91 15.00 -4.28
N ALA A 26 -14.38 15.70 -5.29
CA ALA A 26 -13.52 15.10 -6.32
C ALA A 26 -12.15 14.68 -5.76
N GLU A 27 -11.55 15.49 -4.88
CA GLU A 27 -10.32 15.15 -4.15
C GLU A 27 -10.50 13.96 -3.21
N GLU A 28 -11.68 13.82 -2.58
CA GLU A 28 -12.03 12.72 -1.69
C GLU A 28 -12.25 11.37 -2.43
N ASN A 29 -12.53 11.41 -3.74
CA ASN A 29 -12.74 10.20 -4.55
C ASN A 29 -11.55 9.84 -5.46
N LYS A 30 -10.43 10.55 -5.34
CA LYS A 30 -9.25 10.33 -6.18
C LYS A 30 -8.53 9.05 -5.75
N THR A 31 -8.34 8.12 -6.67
CA THR A 31 -7.56 6.89 -6.46
C THR A 31 -6.20 6.99 -7.14
N LEU A 32 -5.28 6.10 -6.78
CA LEU A 32 -4.00 5.98 -7.49
C LEU A 32 -4.23 5.43 -8.90
N SER A 33 -3.44 5.90 -9.86
CA SER A 33 -3.37 5.34 -11.20
C SER A 33 -2.75 3.95 -11.21
N SER A 34 -2.93 3.18 -12.29
CA SER A 34 -2.36 1.84 -12.42
C SER A 34 -0.83 1.83 -12.30
N LYS A 35 -0.15 2.86 -12.84
CA LYS A 35 1.29 3.04 -12.69
C LYS A 35 1.69 3.25 -11.23
N GLU A 36 1.05 4.20 -10.55
CA GLU A 36 1.31 4.48 -9.13
C GLU A 36 1.07 3.24 -8.25
N LYS A 37 0.04 2.45 -8.54
CA LYS A 37 -0.22 1.17 -7.85
C LYS A 37 0.89 0.14 -8.09
N GLY A 38 1.50 0.13 -9.28
CA GLY A 38 2.62 -0.74 -9.63
C GLY A 38 3.92 -0.41 -8.89
N ILE A 39 4.13 0.86 -8.52
CA ILE A 39 5.33 1.31 -7.79
C ILE A 39 5.43 0.67 -6.41
N ILE A 40 4.31 0.60 -5.70
CA ILE A 40 4.22 0.21 -4.29
C ILE A 40 4.80 -1.20 -4.02
N PRO A 41 4.37 -2.28 -4.71
CA PRO A 41 4.92 -3.61 -4.46
C PRO A 41 6.38 -3.74 -4.91
N ILE A 42 6.80 -3.05 -5.98
CA ILE A 42 8.21 -3.05 -6.40
C ILE A 42 9.08 -2.48 -5.27
N ALA A 43 8.69 -1.34 -4.71
CA ALA A 43 9.40 -0.69 -3.62
C ALA A 43 9.45 -1.58 -2.35
N ALA A 44 8.30 -2.13 -1.96
CA ALA A 44 8.18 -2.96 -0.76
C ALA A 44 8.98 -4.28 -0.85
N PHE A 45 8.92 -4.99 -1.98
CA PHE A 45 9.66 -6.23 -2.17
C PHE A 45 11.16 -6.02 -2.39
N THR A 46 11.56 -4.88 -2.96
CA THR A 46 12.97 -4.47 -2.96
C THR A 46 13.48 -4.35 -1.52
N ALA A 47 12.73 -3.66 -0.65
CA ALA A 47 13.12 -3.41 0.73
C ALA A 47 13.24 -4.69 1.58
N ASN A 48 12.22 -5.56 1.54
CA ASN A 48 12.21 -6.79 2.32
C ASN A 48 13.02 -7.94 1.68
N GLY A 49 13.42 -7.79 0.41
CA GLY A 49 14.27 -8.74 -0.30
C GLY A 49 13.56 -9.99 -0.82
N ASN A 50 12.23 -9.97 -0.96
CA ASN A 50 11.48 -11.08 -1.52
C ASN A 50 11.59 -11.08 -3.06
N LEU A 51 12.68 -11.64 -3.57
CA LEU A 51 12.98 -11.62 -5.01
C LEU A 51 11.92 -12.29 -5.90
N PRO A 52 11.33 -13.46 -5.53
CA PRO A 52 10.26 -14.05 -6.35
C PRO A 52 9.03 -13.14 -6.49
N LYS A 53 8.60 -12.48 -5.40
CA LYS A 53 7.49 -11.52 -5.47
C LYS A 53 7.90 -10.23 -6.17
N LEU A 54 9.16 -9.81 -6.06
CA LEU A 54 9.70 -8.65 -6.77
C LEU A 54 9.70 -8.87 -8.29
N GLU A 55 10.11 -10.06 -8.76
CA GLU A 55 10.02 -10.45 -10.18
C GLU A 55 8.58 -10.33 -10.71
N ALA A 56 7.60 -10.87 -9.98
CA ALA A 56 6.19 -10.76 -10.34
C ALA A 56 5.71 -9.28 -10.34
N ALA A 57 6.17 -8.48 -9.39
CA ALA A 57 5.83 -7.06 -9.30
C ALA A 57 6.39 -6.25 -10.49
N PHE A 58 7.61 -6.56 -10.97
CA PHE A 58 8.16 -5.92 -12.16
C PHE A 58 7.33 -6.20 -13.41
N ILE A 59 6.96 -7.46 -13.63
CA ILE A 59 6.13 -7.87 -14.77
C ILE A 59 4.80 -7.13 -14.72
N LYS A 60 4.11 -7.17 -13.58
CA LYS A 60 2.83 -6.48 -13.39
C LYS A 60 2.96 -4.97 -13.59
N GLY A 61 4.06 -4.37 -13.12
CA GLY A 61 4.35 -2.95 -13.29
C GLY A 61 4.50 -2.56 -14.75
N LEU A 62 5.31 -3.30 -15.51
CA LEU A 62 5.50 -3.11 -16.95
C LEU A 62 4.17 -3.26 -17.71
N ASP A 63 3.39 -4.30 -17.39
CA ASP A 63 2.09 -4.55 -18.03
C ASP A 63 1.04 -3.48 -17.67
N ALA A 64 1.16 -2.85 -16.49
CA ALA A 64 0.37 -1.68 -16.07
C ALA A 64 0.87 -0.35 -16.67
N GLY A 65 1.93 -0.38 -17.47
CA GLY A 65 2.44 0.75 -18.23
C GLY A 65 3.64 1.47 -17.61
N LEU A 66 4.20 0.99 -16.48
CA LEU A 66 5.48 1.53 -16.01
C LEU A 66 6.55 1.30 -17.07
N THR A 67 7.38 2.31 -17.31
CA THR A 67 8.48 2.18 -18.27
C THR A 67 9.70 1.53 -17.61
N VAL A 68 10.62 1.03 -18.44
CA VAL A 68 11.90 0.50 -17.97
C VAL A 68 12.65 1.53 -17.13
N ASN A 69 12.70 2.78 -17.58
CA ASN A 69 13.40 3.84 -16.87
C ASN A 69 12.69 4.29 -15.60
N GLU A 70 11.35 4.27 -15.54
CA GLU A 70 10.59 4.50 -14.30
C GLU A 70 10.96 3.42 -13.25
N ILE A 71 11.01 2.13 -13.62
CA ILE A 71 11.38 1.05 -12.70
C ILE A 71 12.86 1.14 -12.27
N LYS A 72 13.78 1.45 -13.19
CA LYS A 72 15.18 1.72 -12.83
C LYS A 72 15.28 2.84 -11.79
N GLU A 73 14.47 3.88 -11.93
CA GLU A 73 14.47 5.01 -11.00
C GLU A 73 13.90 4.64 -9.62
N ILE A 74 12.93 3.72 -9.53
CA ILE A 74 12.48 3.11 -8.26
C ILE A 74 13.67 2.42 -7.56
N LEU A 75 14.47 1.67 -8.31
CA LEU A 75 15.61 0.92 -7.77
C LEU A 75 16.79 1.81 -7.38
N VAL A 76 17.07 2.86 -8.16
CA VAL A 76 18.03 3.92 -7.79
C VAL A 76 17.57 4.58 -6.49
N HIS A 77 16.31 5.01 -6.41
CA HIS A 77 15.79 5.64 -5.20
C HIS A 77 15.86 4.69 -3.97
N SER A 78 15.65 3.39 -4.20
CA SER A 78 15.67 2.37 -3.15
C SER A 78 17.01 2.24 -2.44
N TYR A 79 18.16 2.58 -3.07
CA TYR A 79 19.46 2.44 -2.41
C TYR A 79 19.55 3.32 -1.15
N ALA A 80 18.96 4.52 -1.19
CA ALA A 80 19.05 5.48 -0.09
C ALA A 80 18.19 5.09 1.13
N TYR A 81 17.14 4.30 0.91
CA TYR A 81 16.17 3.94 1.95
C TYR A 81 16.29 2.48 2.40
N ALA A 82 16.55 1.55 1.47
CA ALA A 82 16.70 0.12 1.74
C ALA A 82 18.17 -0.36 1.75
N GLY A 83 19.11 0.52 1.40
CA GLY A 83 20.54 0.21 1.33
C GLY A 83 20.97 -0.37 -0.01
N PHE A 84 22.26 -0.19 -0.31
CA PHE A 84 22.89 -0.62 -1.56
C PHE A 84 22.67 -2.11 -1.90
N PRO A 85 22.80 -3.08 -0.96
CA PRO A 85 22.61 -4.50 -1.30
C PRO A 85 21.19 -4.83 -1.76
N ARG A 86 20.17 -4.22 -1.16
CA ARG A 86 18.76 -4.45 -1.55
C ARG A 86 18.48 -3.89 -2.94
N ALA A 87 18.94 -2.67 -3.21
CA ALA A 87 18.82 -2.05 -4.54
C ALA A 87 19.55 -2.87 -5.62
N LEU A 88 20.79 -3.31 -5.35
CA LEU A 88 21.58 -4.10 -6.29
C LEU A 88 20.90 -5.43 -6.65
N ASN A 89 20.35 -6.14 -5.65
CA ASN A 89 19.58 -7.35 -5.91
C ASN A 89 18.36 -7.07 -6.79
N GLY A 90 17.62 -5.99 -6.52
CA GLY A 90 16.50 -5.56 -7.34
C GLY A 90 16.89 -5.23 -8.78
N ILE A 91 18.02 -4.56 -8.99
CA ILE A 91 18.58 -4.25 -10.32
C ILE A 91 18.87 -5.53 -11.11
N ASN A 92 19.56 -6.48 -10.48
CA ASN A 92 19.89 -7.75 -11.13
C ASN A 92 18.63 -8.57 -11.46
N THR A 93 17.65 -8.61 -10.55
CA THR A 93 16.36 -9.25 -10.81
C THR A 93 15.61 -8.57 -11.95
N PHE A 94 15.58 -7.24 -11.99
CA PHE A 94 14.91 -6.51 -13.07
C PHE A 94 15.58 -6.72 -14.43
N SER A 95 16.91 -6.73 -14.47
CA SER A 95 17.67 -7.06 -15.68
C SER A 95 17.26 -8.43 -16.23
N ALA A 96 17.20 -9.44 -15.36
CA ALA A 96 16.79 -10.79 -15.76
C ALA A 96 15.33 -10.85 -16.24
N VAL A 97 14.42 -10.03 -15.68
CA VAL A 97 13.04 -9.92 -16.18
C VAL A 97 13.00 -9.36 -17.60
N LEU A 98 13.76 -8.31 -17.87
CA LEU A 98 13.82 -7.71 -19.22
C LEU A 98 14.41 -8.67 -20.24
N ASP A 99 15.45 -9.43 -19.86
CA ASP A 99 16.04 -10.45 -20.74
C ASP A 99 15.00 -11.53 -21.09
N LYS A 100 14.30 -12.08 -20.10
CA LYS A 100 13.22 -13.08 -20.33
C LYS A 100 12.09 -12.53 -21.21
N ARG A 101 11.65 -11.29 -20.97
CA ARG A 101 10.59 -10.63 -21.76
C ARG A 101 11.05 -10.43 -23.21
N LYS A 102 12.30 -10.02 -23.42
CA LYS A 102 12.90 -9.88 -24.75
C LYS A 102 12.98 -11.23 -25.49
N GLU A 103 13.37 -12.30 -24.81
CA GLU A 103 13.37 -13.67 -25.38
C GLU A 103 11.97 -14.12 -25.81
N GLN A 104 10.94 -13.68 -25.09
CA GLN A 104 9.53 -13.91 -25.42
C GLN A 104 9.01 -12.98 -26.54
N GLY A 105 9.86 -12.13 -27.11
CA GLY A 105 9.49 -11.16 -28.16
C GLY A 105 8.74 -9.93 -27.65
N ILE A 106 8.61 -9.75 -26.32
CA ILE A 106 7.97 -8.59 -25.70
C ILE A 106 8.95 -7.41 -25.78
N LYS A 107 8.44 -6.26 -26.25
CA LYS A 107 9.19 -5.00 -26.34
C LYS A 107 8.66 -4.01 -25.31
N ASP A 108 9.34 -3.92 -24.18
CA ASP A 108 8.99 -2.98 -23.12
C ASP A 108 9.30 -1.52 -23.51
N THR A 109 8.45 -0.60 -23.05
CA THR A 109 8.65 0.83 -23.27
C THR A 109 9.80 1.33 -22.41
N ILE A 110 10.84 1.91 -23.03
CA ILE A 110 12.02 2.40 -22.29
C ILE A 110 11.67 3.59 -21.39
N GLY A 111 10.91 4.57 -21.91
CA GLY A 111 10.58 5.80 -21.20
C GLY A 111 11.67 6.87 -21.34
N LYS A 112 11.49 8.00 -20.65
CA LYS A 112 12.42 9.14 -20.71
C LYS A 112 13.68 8.89 -19.88
N GLU A 113 14.76 9.55 -20.24
CA GLU A 113 15.97 9.67 -19.42
C GLU A 113 15.86 10.86 -18.47
N ALA A 114 16.69 10.88 -17.42
CA ALA A 114 16.77 12.02 -16.51
C ALA A 114 17.37 13.24 -17.23
N THR A 115 16.86 14.42 -16.89
CA THR A 115 17.42 15.70 -17.36
C THR A 115 18.88 15.82 -16.92
N ALA A 116 19.73 16.33 -17.82
CA ALA A 116 21.14 16.56 -17.50
C ALA A 116 21.30 17.64 -16.43
N VAL A 117 22.30 17.47 -15.57
CA VAL A 117 22.66 18.47 -14.57
C VAL A 117 23.47 19.59 -15.24
N PRO A 118 23.12 20.88 -15.05
CA PRO A 118 23.90 22.01 -15.56
C PRO A 118 25.34 22.04 -15.02
N ALA A 119 26.27 22.63 -15.76
CA ALA A 119 27.67 22.71 -15.35
C ALA A 119 27.90 23.59 -14.12
N ASP A 120 27.06 24.60 -13.92
CA ASP A 120 27.07 25.55 -12.80
C ASP A 120 26.11 25.16 -11.67
N PHE A 121 25.72 23.88 -11.60
CA PHE A 121 24.74 23.40 -10.63
C PHE A 121 25.25 23.47 -9.19
N ASP A 122 24.64 24.36 -8.40
CA ASP A 122 24.85 24.42 -6.95
C ASP A 122 24.04 23.31 -6.25
N GLN A 123 24.71 22.18 -6.01
CA GLN A 123 24.13 21.02 -5.32
C GLN A 123 23.61 21.37 -3.93
N ASN A 124 24.34 22.21 -3.18
CA ASN A 124 23.97 22.54 -1.81
C ASN A 124 22.69 23.37 -1.77
N ALA A 125 22.65 24.46 -2.55
CA ALA A 125 21.48 25.32 -2.64
C ALA A 125 20.25 24.58 -3.19
N TYR A 126 20.43 23.77 -4.24
CA TYR A 126 19.33 22.99 -4.81
C TYR A 126 18.81 21.93 -3.84
N GLY A 127 19.72 21.18 -3.20
CA GLY A 127 19.35 20.14 -2.23
C GLY A 127 18.54 20.70 -1.07
N HIS A 128 18.93 21.85 -0.53
CA HIS A 128 18.15 22.56 0.49
C HIS A 128 16.79 23.00 -0.02
N LYS A 129 16.71 23.55 -1.24
CA LYS A 129 15.44 23.96 -1.87
C LYS A 129 14.47 22.77 -1.97
N VAL A 130 14.91 21.65 -2.51
CA VAL A 130 14.08 20.44 -2.64
C VAL A 130 13.66 19.93 -1.27
N ARG A 131 14.60 19.71 -0.36
CA ARG A 131 14.33 19.21 0.99
C ARG A 131 13.31 20.07 1.73
N ASN A 132 13.49 21.39 1.72
CA ASN A 132 12.61 22.31 2.41
C ASN A 132 11.22 22.35 1.77
N GLY A 133 11.13 22.25 0.44
CA GLY A 133 9.86 22.14 -0.28
C GLY A 133 9.08 20.88 0.08
N LEU A 134 9.75 19.72 0.09
CA LEU A 134 9.13 18.43 0.47
C LEU A 134 8.66 18.44 1.93
N VAL A 135 9.49 18.94 2.85
CA VAL A 135 9.17 18.99 4.28
C VAL A 135 8.14 20.09 4.61
N GLY A 136 7.99 21.10 3.76
CA GLY A 136 7.07 22.23 3.94
C GLY A 136 7.57 23.30 4.93
N ARG A 137 8.87 23.30 5.25
CA ARG A 137 9.51 24.32 6.11
C ARG A 137 11.01 24.36 5.90
N ASP A 138 11.61 25.50 6.23
CA ASP A 138 13.07 25.65 6.20
C ASP A 138 13.72 24.84 7.33
N ILE A 139 14.55 23.87 6.93
CA ILE A 139 15.38 23.07 7.84
C ILE A 139 16.86 23.11 7.45
N SER A 140 17.30 24.17 6.77
CA SER A 140 18.70 24.34 6.34
C SER A 140 19.65 24.62 7.49
N LYS A 141 19.15 25.15 8.61
CA LYS A 141 19.96 25.56 9.78
C LYS A 141 19.51 24.85 11.06
N ARG A 142 19.45 23.52 11.04
CA ARG A 142 19.05 22.75 12.24
C ARG A 142 20.07 22.95 13.36
N THR A 143 19.57 23.24 14.55
CA THR A 143 20.36 23.42 15.77
C THR A 143 20.26 22.24 16.73
N SER A 144 19.59 21.15 16.33
CA SER A 144 19.45 19.92 17.11
C SER A 144 19.27 18.68 16.24
N GLY A 145 19.32 17.50 16.89
CA GLY A 145 19.10 16.20 16.26
C GLY A 145 20.31 15.64 15.52
N TYR A 146 20.09 14.60 14.71
CA TYR A 146 21.15 13.91 14.00
C TYR A 146 22.04 14.80 13.10
N PRO A 147 21.56 15.90 12.47
CA PRO A 147 22.44 16.76 11.66
C PRO A 147 23.49 17.49 12.48
N VAL A 148 23.19 17.81 13.75
CA VAL A 148 24.15 18.46 14.64
C VAL A 148 25.12 17.44 15.22
N PHE A 149 24.62 16.24 15.56
CA PHE A 149 25.45 15.16 16.07
C PHE A 149 26.40 14.58 15.01
N THR A 150 25.92 14.42 13.78
CA THR A 150 26.66 13.85 12.64
C THR A 150 26.54 14.75 11.40
N PRO A 151 27.23 15.90 11.33
CA PRO A 151 27.05 16.87 10.24
C PRO A 151 27.25 16.31 8.83
N ILE A 152 28.13 15.33 8.68
CA ILE A 152 28.40 14.71 7.38
C ILE A 152 27.17 13.99 6.79
N ILE A 153 26.27 13.45 7.63
CA ILE A 153 25.05 12.81 7.09
C ILE A 153 24.10 13.85 6.51
N ASP A 154 24.04 15.06 7.08
CA ASP A 154 23.21 16.14 6.51
C ASP A 154 23.76 16.58 5.15
N LYS A 155 25.08 16.68 5.02
CA LYS A 155 25.74 16.96 3.74
C LYS A 155 25.37 15.92 2.68
N PHE A 156 25.45 14.62 2.99
CA PHE A 156 25.06 13.56 2.07
C PHE A 156 23.57 13.61 1.71
N LEU A 157 22.70 13.93 2.67
CA LEU A 157 21.29 14.13 2.38
C LEU A 157 21.08 15.31 1.43
N VAL A 158 21.68 16.47 1.70
CA VAL A 158 21.48 17.68 0.87
C VAL A 158 22.09 17.50 -0.51
N GLU A 159 23.39 17.22 -0.58
CA GLU A 159 24.16 17.31 -1.83
C GLU A 159 24.06 16.05 -2.68
N HIS A 160 23.71 14.90 -2.10
CA HIS A 160 23.53 13.66 -2.87
C HIS A 160 22.07 13.22 -2.93
N LEU A 161 21.40 12.99 -1.80
CA LEU A 161 20.00 12.53 -1.87
C LEU A 161 19.12 13.59 -2.56
N PHE A 162 19.06 14.81 -2.03
CA PHE A 162 18.13 15.83 -2.53
C PHE A 162 18.59 16.53 -3.81
N ALA A 163 19.90 16.62 -4.06
CA ALA A 163 20.44 17.31 -5.22
C ALA A 163 20.85 16.41 -6.40
N ASP A 164 20.93 15.09 -6.21
CA ASP A 164 21.23 14.14 -7.28
C ASP A 164 20.05 13.19 -7.48
N VAL A 165 19.73 12.37 -6.47
CA VAL A 165 18.64 11.37 -6.58
C VAL A 165 17.28 12.04 -6.82
N PHE A 166 16.95 13.11 -6.10
CA PHE A 166 15.70 13.85 -6.30
C PHE A 166 15.73 14.85 -7.46
N TYR A 167 16.91 15.21 -7.98
CA TYR A 167 17.01 16.05 -9.18
C TYR A 167 16.52 15.31 -10.43
N ARG A 168 16.76 13.99 -10.48
CA ARG A 168 16.36 13.13 -11.60
C ARG A 168 14.84 13.17 -11.77
N ASP A 169 14.36 13.67 -12.89
CA ASP A 169 12.94 13.96 -13.11
C ASP A 169 12.16 12.81 -13.76
N VAL A 170 12.74 11.61 -13.84
CA VAL A 170 12.09 10.41 -14.40
C VAL A 170 10.84 10.05 -13.61
N LEU A 171 10.90 10.13 -12.29
CA LEU A 171 9.74 10.04 -11.40
C LEU A 171 9.44 11.42 -10.80
N SER A 172 8.16 11.75 -10.70
CA SER A 172 7.67 12.89 -9.94
C SER A 172 7.92 12.73 -8.43
N HIS A 173 7.84 13.82 -7.68
CA HIS A 173 7.94 13.75 -6.21
C HIS A 173 6.83 12.91 -5.57
N GLN A 174 5.63 12.88 -6.16
CA GLN A 174 4.54 12.01 -5.69
C GLN A 174 4.91 10.54 -5.83
N GLU A 175 5.42 10.16 -7.01
CA GLU A 175 5.87 8.78 -7.27
C GLU A 175 7.07 8.40 -6.39
N ARG A 176 8.02 9.31 -6.15
CA ARG A 176 9.14 9.06 -5.22
C ARG A 176 8.67 8.86 -3.78
N GLU A 177 7.69 9.63 -3.33
CA GLU A 177 7.11 9.40 -2.00
C GLU A 177 6.37 8.06 -1.93
N LEU A 178 5.66 7.62 -2.99
CA LEU A 178 5.09 6.27 -3.06
C LEU A 178 6.17 5.17 -2.94
N VAL A 179 7.33 5.34 -3.60
CA VAL A 179 8.48 4.45 -3.42
C VAL A 179 8.92 4.46 -1.94
N THR A 180 9.12 5.65 -1.37
CA THR A 180 9.62 5.80 0.00
C THR A 180 8.69 5.16 1.03
N ILE A 181 7.40 5.48 1.01
CA ILE A 181 6.43 4.90 1.96
C ILE A 181 6.23 3.39 1.70
N GLY A 182 6.38 2.91 0.46
CA GLY A 182 6.40 1.48 0.14
C GLY A 182 7.56 0.74 0.80
N ILE A 183 8.77 1.32 0.74
CA ILE A 183 9.97 0.79 1.40
C ILE A 183 9.81 0.78 2.92
N LEU A 184 9.46 1.94 3.50
CA LEU A 184 9.40 2.12 4.95
C LEU A 184 8.32 1.24 5.59
N ALA A 185 7.15 1.07 4.95
CA ALA A 185 6.13 0.14 5.44
C ALA A 185 6.63 -1.33 5.48
N ALA A 186 7.52 -1.70 4.56
CA ALA A 186 8.08 -3.04 4.46
C ALA A 186 9.31 -3.28 5.38
N MET A 187 9.77 -2.26 6.11
CA MET A 187 10.93 -2.32 7.01
C MET A 187 10.52 -2.05 8.46
N PRO A 188 10.24 -3.09 9.27
CA PRO A 188 9.94 -2.93 10.69
C PRO A 188 11.00 -2.11 11.42
N GLY A 189 10.58 -1.21 12.32
CA GLY A 189 11.48 -0.30 13.05
C GLY A 189 11.70 1.05 12.37
N THR A 190 11.05 1.31 11.24
CA THR A 190 11.09 2.61 10.53
C THR A 190 9.77 3.38 10.60
N GLU A 191 8.88 3.03 11.53
CA GLU A 191 7.55 3.63 11.70
C GLU A 191 7.59 5.17 11.90
N PRO A 192 8.54 5.76 12.66
CA PRO A 192 8.64 7.22 12.76
C PRO A 192 8.92 7.89 11.40
N GLN A 193 9.75 7.29 10.57
CA GLN A 193 10.08 7.77 9.22
C GLN A 193 8.88 7.58 8.29
N LEU A 194 8.20 6.43 8.35
CA LEU A 194 6.97 6.18 7.58
C LEU A 194 5.92 7.25 7.87
N LYS A 195 5.66 7.56 9.14
CA LYS A 195 4.73 8.62 9.56
C LYS A 195 5.15 10.00 9.05
N ALA A 196 6.44 10.31 9.08
CA ALA A 196 6.97 11.57 8.56
C ALA A 196 6.75 11.67 7.04
N HIS A 197 7.08 10.61 6.28
CA HIS A 197 6.93 10.55 4.83
C HIS A 197 5.46 10.48 4.36
N LEU A 198 4.55 9.93 5.15
CA LEU A 198 3.11 10.09 4.88
C LEU A 198 2.68 11.56 4.98
N GLY A 199 3.33 12.36 5.82
CA GLY A 199 3.16 13.81 5.83
C GLY A 199 3.76 14.51 4.61
N VAL A 200 4.97 14.10 4.19
CA VAL A 200 5.60 14.63 2.98
C VAL A 200 4.78 14.29 1.74
N SER A 201 4.22 13.07 1.67
CA SER A 201 3.28 12.63 0.64
C SER A 201 2.11 13.60 0.47
N MET A 202 1.51 14.06 1.57
CA MET A 202 0.45 15.06 1.55
C MET A 202 0.97 16.43 1.09
N ASN A 203 2.17 16.84 1.51
CA ASN A 203 2.78 18.10 1.06
C ASN A 203 3.03 18.12 -0.46
N VAL A 204 3.34 16.98 -1.06
CA VAL A 204 3.51 16.83 -2.52
C VAL A 204 2.19 16.53 -3.25
N GLY A 205 1.05 16.59 -2.55
CA GLY A 205 -0.28 16.58 -3.17
C GLY A 205 -0.95 15.21 -3.30
N LEU A 206 -0.47 14.16 -2.60
CA LEU A 206 -1.24 12.92 -2.48
C LEU A 206 -2.41 13.15 -1.52
N SER A 207 -3.63 12.91 -2.00
CA SER A 207 -4.84 13.08 -1.19
C SER A 207 -4.96 11.96 -0.15
N LYS A 208 -5.84 12.16 0.86
CA LYS A 208 -6.15 11.11 1.83
C LYS A 208 -6.66 9.83 1.16
N SER A 209 -7.54 9.95 0.17
CA SER A 209 -8.11 8.80 -0.54
C SER A 209 -7.05 8.03 -1.34
N GLN A 210 -6.06 8.72 -1.93
CA GLN A 210 -4.92 8.07 -2.57
C GLN A 210 -4.04 7.34 -1.56
N LEU A 211 -3.86 7.88 -0.34
CA LEU A 211 -3.13 7.20 0.73
C LEU A 211 -3.89 6.00 1.31
N ASP A 212 -5.22 6.07 1.39
CA ASP A 212 -6.06 4.93 1.75
C ASP A 212 -5.95 3.82 0.67
N ASP A 213 -5.94 4.19 -0.62
CA ASP A 213 -5.73 3.26 -1.74
C ASP A 213 -4.31 2.65 -1.73
N TYR A 214 -3.28 3.42 -1.36
CA TYR A 214 -1.93 2.89 -1.11
C TYR A 214 -1.92 1.79 -0.04
N VAL A 215 -2.62 2.00 1.08
CA VAL A 215 -2.76 0.98 2.15
C VAL A 215 -3.48 -0.27 1.62
N ALA A 216 -4.51 -0.08 0.79
CA ALA A 216 -5.23 -1.20 0.16
C ALA A 216 -4.32 -2.01 -0.78
N VAL A 217 -3.50 -1.34 -1.60
CA VAL A 217 -2.50 -2.00 -2.47
C VAL A 217 -1.49 -2.79 -1.64
N LEU A 218 -0.96 -2.23 -0.54
CA LEU A 218 -0.07 -2.98 0.34
C LEU A 218 -0.73 -4.24 0.90
N ARG A 219 -2.00 -4.15 1.29
CA ARG A 219 -2.74 -5.29 1.84
C ARG A 219 -2.93 -6.38 0.80
N GLN A 220 -3.28 -6.00 -0.43
CA GLN A 220 -3.56 -6.93 -1.52
C GLN A 220 -2.29 -7.57 -2.09
N GLU A 221 -1.26 -6.77 -2.35
CA GLU A 221 -0.11 -7.20 -3.14
C GLU A 221 1.07 -7.61 -2.27
N VAL A 222 1.25 -7.01 -1.10
CA VAL A 222 2.45 -7.19 -0.26
C VAL A 222 2.18 -8.12 0.92
N GLY A 223 1.29 -7.71 1.82
CA GLY A 223 0.91 -8.47 3.01
C GLY A 223 0.28 -7.62 4.10
N THR A 224 -0.49 -8.26 4.97
CA THR A 224 -1.26 -7.63 6.05
C THR A 224 -0.38 -6.82 7.00
N ASP A 225 0.76 -7.38 7.45
CA ASP A 225 1.60 -6.72 8.45
C ASP A 225 2.18 -5.39 7.94
N THR A 226 2.57 -5.36 6.66
CA THR A 226 3.05 -4.15 5.97
C THR A 226 1.94 -3.11 5.85
N ALA A 227 0.74 -3.56 5.45
CA ALA A 227 -0.42 -2.68 5.34
C ALA A 227 -0.87 -2.15 6.70
N ASP A 228 -0.83 -2.96 7.76
CA ASP A 228 -1.25 -2.56 9.11
C ASP A 228 -0.29 -1.54 9.72
N ARG A 229 1.03 -1.68 9.49
CA ARG A 229 2.02 -0.63 9.83
C ARG A 229 1.72 0.69 9.13
N ALA A 230 1.45 0.63 7.82
CA ALA A 230 1.10 1.82 7.04
C ALA A 230 -0.21 2.46 7.50
N ALA A 231 -1.26 1.66 7.71
CA ALA A 231 -2.56 2.12 8.18
C ALA A 231 -2.47 2.79 9.56
N LYS A 232 -1.71 2.18 10.48
CA LYS A 232 -1.46 2.76 11.80
C LYS A 232 -0.73 4.09 11.69
N ALA A 233 0.39 4.14 10.95
CA ALA A 233 1.17 5.37 10.78
C ALA A 233 0.33 6.49 10.13
N LEU A 234 -0.51 6.16 9.15
CA LEU A 234 -1.43 7.11 8.50
C LEU A 234 -2.48 7.63 9.48
N SER A 235 -3.12 6.74 10.25
CA SER A 235 -4.12 7.12 11.26
C SER A 235 -3.52 8.05 12.31
N GLU A 236 -2.34 7.72 12.82
CA GLU A 236 -1.61 8.58 13.76
C GLU A 236 -1.21 9.93 13.14
N LYS A 237 -0.87 9.95 11.85
CA LYS A 237 -0.54 11.20 11.13
C LYS A 237 -1.75 12.10 10.98
N LEU A 238 -2.92 11.51 10.75
CA LEU A 238 -4.20 12.20 10.62
C LEU A 238 -4.85 12.56 11.98
N GLY A 239 -4.31 12.03 13.09
CA GLY A 239 -4.87 12.25 14.42
C GLY A 239 -6.20 11.52 14.65
N VAL A 240 -6.42 10.41 13.94
CA VAL A 240 -7.63 9.57 14.06
C VAL A 240 -7.28 8.20 14.65
N SER A 241 -8.25 7.54 15.29
CA SER A 241 -8.08 6.18 15.81
C SER A 241 -7.82 5.19 14.66
N SER A 242 -6.84 4.30 14.82
CA SER A 242 -6.50 3.33 13.79
C SER A 242 -7.60 2.27 13.61
N PRO A 243 -7.97 1.90 12.37
CA PRO A 243 -8.87 0.76 12.11
C PRO A 243 -8.35 -0.56 12.71
N VAL A 244 -7.02 -0.73 12.79
CA VAL A 244 -6.37 -1.92 13.37
C VAL A 244 -6.58 -1.98 14.89
N GLU A 245 -6.66 -0.83 15.55
CA GLU A 245 -6.91 -0.73 17.00
C GLU A 245 -8.39 -0.96 17.34
N GLN A 246 -9.28 -0.70 16.39
CA GLN A 246 -10.72 -1.01 16.52
C GLN A 246 -11.01 -2.50 16.29
N ALA A 247 -10.16 -3.22 15.57
CA ALA A 247 -10.27 -4.66 15.37
C ALA A 247 -9.72 -5.42 16.59
N LYS A 248 -10.57 -5.71 17.58
CA LYS A 248 -10.19 -6.68 18.64
C LYS A 248 -9.83 -8.02 17.98
N PRO A 249 -8.68 -8.63 18.30
CA PRO A 249 -8.33 -9.94 17.76
C PRO A 249 -9.44 -10.94 18.08
N ILE A 250 -9.94 -11.63 17.06
CA ILE A 250 -10.95 -12.68 17.23
C ILE A 250 -10.28 -13.82 17.98
N GLN A 251 -10.65 -13.99 19.24
CA GLN A 251 -10.20 -15.13 20.04
C GLN A 251 -10.96 -16.37 19.61
N VAL A 252 -10.22 -17.36 19.11
CA VAL A 252 -10.76 -18.66 18.72
C VAL A 252 -10.32 -19.68 19.74
N THR A 253 -11.27 -20.26 20.46
CA THR A 253 -11.01 -21.31 21.44
C THR A 253 -11.29 -22.68 20.81
N ARG A 254 -10.53 -23.69 21.26
CA ARG A 254 -10.80 -25.07 20.88
C ARG A 254 -12.11 -25.50 21.53
N ASP A 255 -13.01 -26.02 20.71
CA ASP A 255 -14.30 -26.55 21.12
C ASP A 255 -14.31 -28.03 20.72
N ASN A 256 -14.71 -28.93 21.62
CA ASN A 256 -14.82 -30.36 21.34
C ASN A 256 -16.27 -30.86 21.54
N ALA A 257 -17.26 -29.96 21.54
CA ALA A 257 -18.66 -30.33 21.64
C ALA A 257 -19.10 -31.14 20.42
N SER A 258 -19.73 -32.28 20.67
CA SER A 258 -20.38 -33.12 19.67
C SER A 258 -21.89 -32.98 19.82
N SER A 259 -22.60 -32.86 18.69
CA SER A 259 -24.06 -32.76 18.64
C SER A 259 -24.63 -33.59 17.49
N GLU A 260 -25.92 -33.91 17.56
CA GLU A 260 -26.63 -34.52 16.44
C GLU A 260 -27.05 -33.44 15.43
N GLY A 261 -26.94 -33.74 14.14
CA GLY A 261 -27.36 -32.84 13.08
C GLY A 261 -28.88 -32.70 13.06
N SER A 262 -29.39 -31.46 12.95
CA SER A 262 -30.84 -31.23 12.92
C SER A 262 -31.51 -31.94 11.73
N ALA A 263 -32.67 -32.53 11.98
CA ALA A 263 -33.52 -33.13 10.95
C ALA A 263 -33.99 -32.12 9.88
N ASP A 264 -33.90 -30.81 10.17
CA ASP A 264 -34.19 -29.74 9.20
C ASP A 264 -33.17 -29.68 8.06
N TYR A 265 -31.93 -30.10 8.32
CA TYR A 265 -30.81 -30.00 7.38
C TYR A 265 -30.24 -31.37 6.99
N PHE A 266 -30.61 -32.44 7.67
CA PHE A 266 -30.03 -33.76 7.46
C PHE A 266 -31.11 -34.84 7.41
N THR A 267 -30.91 -35.81 6.51
CA THR A 267 -31.66 -37.07 6.50
C THR A 267 -30.73 -38.18 6.99
N GLY A 268 -31.18 -38.99 7.94
CA GLY A 268 -30.37 -40.04 8.57
C GLY A 268 -29.57 -39.55 9.78
N LYS A 269 -28.73 -40.41 10.35
CA LYS A 269 -27.92 -40.11 11.54
C LYS A 269 -26.66 -39.34 11.16
N VAL A 270 -26.60 -38.08 11.59
CA VAL A 270 -25.48 -37.18 11.34
C VAL A 270 -24.97 -36.62 12.66
N ARG A 271 -23.65 -36.60 12.83
CA ARG A 271 -22.98 -36.05 14.00
C ARG A 271 -22.10 -34.86 13.61
N ILE A 272 -22.16 -33.78 14.39
CA ILE A 272 -21.39 -32.56 14.19
C ILE A 272 -20.43 -32.40 15.36
N ASP A 273 -19.14 -32.51 15.06
CA ASP A 273 -18.05 -32.29 16.01
C ASP A 273 -17.49 -30.89 15.82
N THR A 274 -17.85 -29.97 16.72
CA THR A 274 -17.22 -28.65 16.75
C THR A 274 -15.73 -28.83 17.04
N ARG A 275 -14.88 -28.03 16.39
CA ARG A 275 -13.42 -28.04 16.55
C ARG A 275 -12.90 -26.75 17.14
N PHE A 276 -13.54 -25.65 16.78
CA PHE A 276 -13.23 -24.34 17.32
C PHE A 276 -14.42 -23.42 17.19
N ARG A 277 -14.47 -22.42 18.07
CA ARG A 277 -15.48 -21.37 18.07
C ARG A 277 -14.84 -20.05 18.46
N ALA A 278 -15.24 -18.97 17.81
CA ALA A 278 -14.86 -17.62 18.19
C ALA A 278 -15.70 -17.14 19.38
N GLU A 279 -15.08 -16.35 20.25
CA GLU A 279 -15.82 -15.64 21.31
C GLU A 279 -16.67 -14.50 20.73
N ALA A 280 -17.81 -14.23 21.38
CA ALA A 280 -18.68 -13.13 20.99
C ALA A 280 -17.91 -11.78 21.00
N PRO A 281 -18.15 -10.88 20.03
CA PRO A 281 -19.26 -10.87 19.08
C PRO A 281 -19.00 -11.62 17.76
N ALA A 282 -17.82 -12.22 17.58
CA ALA A 282 -17.51 -12.95 16.35
C ALA A 282 -18.32 -14.24 16.27
N ARG A 283 -18.82 -14.57 15.07
CA ARG A 283 -19.67 -15.76 14.82
C ARG A 283 -18.96 -16.86 14.03
N VAL A 284 -17.63 -16.83 14.00
CA VAL A 284 -16.83 -17.81 13.27
C VAL A 284 -16.73 -19.09 14.09
N TYR A 285 -17.03 -20.24 13.51
CA TYR A 285 -16.75 -21.54 14.10
C TYR A 285 -16.43 -22.55 12.99
N GLY A 286 -15.79 -23.66 13.37
CA GLY A 286 -15.51 -24.77 12.46
C GLY A 286 -15.88 -26.10 13.10
N ALA A 287 -16.50 -26.97 12.33
CA ALA A 287 -16.93 -28.30 12.76
C ALA A 287 -16.64 -29.35 11.69
N ASN A 288 -16.51 -30.61 12.10
CA ASN A 288 -16.56 -31.76 11.21
C ASN A 288 -17.97 -32.34 11.22
N VAL A 289 -18.54 -32.58 10.03
CA VAL A 289 -19.83 -33.24 9.87
C VAL A 289 -19.60 -34.68 9.46
N ILE A 290 -20.17 -35.62 10.20
CA ILE A 290 -19.91 -37.06 10.09
C ILE A 290 -21.24 -37.77 9.82
N PHE A 291 -21.29 -38.52 8.71
CA PHE A 291 -22.49 -39.19 8.24
C PHE A 291 -22.39 -40.69 8.50
N GLU A 292 -23.40 -41.28 9.14
CA GLU A 292 -23.56 -42.74 9.11
C GLU A 292 -24.01 -43.22 7.72
N PRO A 293 -23.76 -44.48 7.35
CA PRO A 293 -24.20 -45.04 6.07
C PRO A 293 -25.68 -44.78 5.79
N GLY A 294 -26.00 -44.28 4.60
CA GLY A 294 -27.37 -43.92 4.21
C GLY A 294 -27.82 -42.51 4.59
N SER A 295 -27.00 -41.76 5.34
CA SER A 295 -27.31 -40.36 5.71
C SER A 295 -26.84 -39.37 4.64
N ARG A 296 -27.51 -38.22 4.54
CA ARG A 296 -27.22 -37.17 3.56
C ARG A 296 -27.64 -35.78 4.05
N THR A 297 -27.04 -34.74 3.49
CA THR A 297 -27.44 -33.34 3.72
C THR A 297 -28.64 -32.97 2.84
N ALA A 298 -29.58 -32.21 3.38
CA ALA A 298 -30.59 -31.47 2.65
C ALA A 298 -29.95 -30.12 2.25
N TRP A 299 -29.39 -30.07 1.03
CA TRP A 299 -28.62 -28.93 0.55
C TRP A 299 -29.36 -27.59 0.66
N HIS A 300 -28.63 -26.53 1.01
CA HIS A 300 -28.94 -25.15 0.61
C HIS A 300 -27.65 -24.42 0.20
N SER A 301 -27.77 -23.45 -0.71
CA SER A 301 -26.69 -22.61 -1.21
C SER A 301 -26.32 -21.50 -0.21
N HIS A 302 -25.05 -21.08 -0.23
CA HIS A 302 -24.60 -19.89 0.49
C HIS A 302 -24.31 -18.76 -0.51
N ILE A 303 -24.77 -17.54 -0.21
CA ILE A 303 -24.27 -16.33 -0.86
C ILE A 303 -22.91 -16.03 -0.22
N CYS A 304 -21.87 -16.04 -1.07
CA CYS A 304 -20.44 -15.84 -0.78
C CYS A 304 -19.62 -17.11 -0.44
N GLY A 305 -18.88 -17.58 -1.46
CA GLY A 305 -17.48 -18.02 -1.29
C GLY A 305 -17.20 -19.46 -0.85
N ALA A 306 -17.66 -20.47 -1.59
CA ALA A 306 -16.97 -21.76 -1.68
C ALA A 306 -17.39 -22.51 -2.96
N ASN A 307 -16.45 -22.84 -3.85
CA ASN A 307 -16.69 -23.67 -5.03
C ASN A 307 -16.56 -25.17 -4.65
N PRO A 308 -17.47 -26.06 -5.07
CA PRO A 308 -17.48 -27.45 -4.62
C PRO A 308 -16.82 -28.35 -5.66
N ASP A 309 -15.67 -28.97 -5.32
CA ASP A 309 -15.34 -30.27 -5.91
C ASP A 309 -14.21 -30.99 -5.15
N ARG A 310 -14.52 -32.17 -4.59
CA ARG A 310 -13.71 -33.41 -4.65
C ARG A 310 -14.20 -34.45 -3.63
N HIS A 311 -14.70 -35.55 -4.17
CA HIS A 311 -14.79 -36.83 -3.48
C HIS A 311 -13.38 -37.33 -3.09
N ARG A 312 -13.01 -37.17 -1.83
CA ARG A 312 -12.26 -38.12 -1.00
C ARG A 312 -12.16 -37.54 0.40
N ARG A 313 -12.20 -38.41 1.41
CA ARG A 313 -12.10 -38.10 2.86
C ARG A 313 -11.32 -36.82 3.10
N ASP A 314 -11.98 -35.72 3.49
CA ASP A 314 -11.42 -34.69 4.37
C ASP A 314 -12.41 -33.53 4.63
N ARG A 315 -12.26 -32.99 5.85
CA ARG A 315 -12.82 -31.80 6.50
C ARG A 315 -13.58 -30.82 5.60
N VAL A 316 -14.88 -30.64 5.89
CA VAL A 316 -15.68 -29.51 5.41
C VAL A 316 -16.01 -28.64 6.60
N GLY A 317 -15.45 -27.42 6.64
CA GLY A 317 -15.85 -26.41 7.61
C GLY A 317 -17.21 -25.84 7.21
N ALA A 318 -18.25 -26.13 7.98
CA ALA A 318 -19.57 -25.53 7.82
C ALA A 318 -19.71 -24.32 8.77
N THR A 319 -20.05 -23.17 8.21
CA THR A 319 -20.46 -21.96 8.94
C THR A 319 -21.98 -21.86 8.87
N LEU A 320 -22.68 -22.03 10.00
CA LEU A 320 -24.11 -21.75 10.13
C LEU A 320 -24.29 -20.47 10.95
N GLY A 321 -24.81 -19.39 10.32
CA GLY A 321 -25.54 -18.25 10.93
C GLY A 321 -24.86 -17.37 11.98
#